data_AF-A0A3N5RWZ6-F1
#
_entry.id   AF-A0A3N5RWZ6-F1
#
_cell.length_a   1.000
_cell.length_b   1.000
_cell.length_c   1.000
_cell.angle_alpha   90.00
_cell.angle_beta   90.00
_cell.angle_gamma   90.00
#
_symmetry.space_group_name_H-M   'P 1'
#
loop_
_entity.id
_entity.type
_entity.pdbx_description
1 polymer ?
#
loop_
_entity_poly.entity_id
_entity_poly.type
_entity_poly.pdbx_seq_one_letter_code
_entity_poly.pdbx_strand_id
1 'polypeptide(L)'
;MEGNLNRAVVTQEAVTLLAHENIIAALQNSAGATPEKEIAVEFINSYLDFIKEIVGHDIERGALRGDLELRDLVAHINSMMQQKDEHIYTTMVMQCPMHYKAVHRHLAHSTGD
;
A
#
# COMPACT_ATOMS: atom_id res chain seq x y z
N MET A 1 -2.04 -10.11 27.57
CA MET A 1 -2.02 -11.42 26.90
C MET A 1 -1.33 -11.20 25.55
N GLU A 2 -0.01 -11.33 25.50
CA GLU A 2 0.69 -11.40 24.21
C GLU A 2 0.45 -12.80 23.66
N GLY A 3 -0.71 -12.97 22.99
CA GLY A 3 -0.90 -14.09 22.11
C GLY A 3 0.22 -14.03 21.06
N ASN A 4 0.88 -15.16 20.85
CA ASN A 4 1.99 -15.27 19.92
C ASN A 4 1.45 -14.99 18.50
N LEU A 5 1.48 -13.71 18.08
CA LEU A 5 0.88 -13.24 16.84
C LEU A 5 1.46 -14.02 15.67
N ASN A 6 0.59 -14.61 14.86
CA ASN A 6 1.05 -15.41 13.76
C ASN A 6 1.49 -14.52 12.59
N ARG A 7 2.80 -14.24 12.50
CA ARG A 7 3.37 -13.42 11.43
C ARG A 7 3.00 -13.92 10.04
N ALA A 8 2.90 -15.24 9.82
CA ALA A 8 2.51 -15.79 8.53
C ALA A 8 1.06 -15.42 8.16
N VAL A 9 0.16 -15.34 9.14
CA VAL A 9 -1.23 -14.89 8.93
C VAL A 9 -1.26 -13.39 8.64
N VAL A 10 -0.52 -12.57 9.39
CA VAL A 10 -0.39 -11.13 9.11
C VAL A 10 0.10 -10.90 7.67
N THR A 11 1.14 -11.63 7.25
CA THR A 11 1.68 -11.56 5.89
C THR A 11 0.64 -11.96 4.85
N GLN A 12 -0.11 -13.04 5.07
CA GLN A 12 -1.14 -13.49 4.14
C GLN A 12 -2.29 -12.49 4.00
N GLU A 13 -2.75 -11.91 5.12
CA GLU A 13 -3.78 -10.87 5.12
C GLU A 13 -3.30 -9.62 4.37
N ALA A 14 -2.06 -9.17 4.63
CA ALA A 14 -1.46 -8.02 3.96
C ALA A 14 -1.34 -8.22 2.45
N VAL A 15 -0.85 -9.39 2.00
CA VAL A 15 -0.75 -9.71 0.57
C VAL A 15 -2.12 -9.79 -0.09
N THR A 16 -3.11 -10.34 0.60
CA THR A 16 -4.49 -10.41 0.08
C THR A 16 -5.07 -9.01 -0.13
N LEU A 17 -4.84 -8.09 0.80
CA LEU A 17 -5.27 -6.69 0.66
C LEU A 17 -4.51 -5.98 -0.49
N LEU A 18 -3.19 -6.15 -0.58
CA LEU A 18 -2.37 -5.56 -1.65
C LEU A 18 -2.71 -6.08 -3.05
N ALA A 19 -3.34 -7.24 -3.18
CA ALA A 19 -3.71 -7.79 -4.48
C ALA A 19 -4.94 -7.09 -5.09
N HIS A 20 -5.68 -6.28 -4.31
CA HIS A 20 -6.88 -5.60 -4.79
C HIS A 20 -6.54 -4.37 -5.62
N GLU A 21 -7.19 -4.24 -6.79
CA GLU A 21 -7.00 -3.05 -7.65
C GLU A 21 -7.39 -1.75 -6.94
N ASN A 22 -8.53 -1.79 -6.24
CA ASN A 22 -8.99 -0.70 -5.42
C ASN A 22 -8.67 -0.97 -3.94
N ILE A 23 -7.41 -0.73 -3.57
CA ILE A 23 -6.92 -0.93 -2.21
C ILE A 23 -7.68 -0.09 -1.17
N ILE A 24 -8.19 1.09 -1.55
CA ILE A 24 -9.00 1.95 -0.68
C ILE A 24 -10.32 1.26 -0.34
N ALA A 25 -11.02 0.71 -1.33
CA ALA A 25 -12.25 -0.04 -1.12
C ALA A 25 -11.99 -1.34 -0.34
N ALA A 26 -10.87 -2.02 -0.59
CA ALA A 26 -10.48 -3.21 0.16
C ALA A 26 -10.33 -2.90 1.66
N LEU A 27 -9.69 -1.77 1.99
CA LEU A 27 -9.52 -1.31 3.38
C LEU A 27 -10.85 -0.91 4.05
N GLN A 28 -11.76 -0.27 3.32
CA GLN A 28 -13.07 0.11 3.87
C GLN A 28 -13.93 -1.11 4.22
N ASN A 29 -13.76 -2.21 3.49
CA ASN A 29 -14.50 -3.46 3.70
C ASN A 29 -13.77 -4.44 4.64
N SER A 30 -12.51 -4.18 4.99
CA SER A 30 -11.74 -5.02 5.91
C SER A 30 -12.06 -4.66 7.37
N ALA A 31 -13.27 -4.97 7.83
CA ALA A 31 -13.60 -4.91 9.25
C ALA A 31 -12.85 -6.00 10.03
N GLY A 32 -12.35 -5.62 11.22
CA GLY A 32 -11.49 -6.40 12.10
C GLY A 32 -12.15 -7.68 12.62
N ALA A 33 -11.55 -8.82 12.28
CA ALA A 33 -11.99 -10.13 12.72
C ALA A 33 -10.93 -10.82 13.62
N THR A 34 -9.66 -10.43 13.49
CA THR A 34 -8.53 -10.99 14.24
C THR A 34 -7.46 -9.91 14.47
N PRO A 35 -6.64 -10.02 15.53
CA PRO A 35 -5.49 -9.13 15.76
C PRO A 35 -4.49 -9.12 14.59
N GLU A 36 -4.29 -10.26 13.92
CA GLU A 36 -3.40 -10.34 12.76
C GLU A 36 -3.92 -9.51 11.57
N LYS A 37 -5.23 -9.52 11.34
CA LYS A 37 -5.86 -8.72 10.30
C LYS A 37 -5.80 -7.23 10.61
N GLU A 38 -5.92 -6.84 11.88
CA GLU A 38 -5.76 -5.45 12.32
C GLU A 38 -4.34 -4.94 12.03
N ILE A 39 -3.31 -5.72 12.36
CA ILE A 39 -1.92 -5.37 12.06
C ILE A 39 -1.69 -5.29 10.54
N ALA A 40 -2.25 -6.21 9.77
CA ALA A 40 -2.17 -6.14 8.31
C ALA A 40 -2.83 -4.86 7.78
N VAL A 41 -4.01 -4.49 8.27
CA VAL A 41 -4.70 -3.24 7.90
C VAL A 41 -3.87 -2.00 8.27
N GLU A 42 -3.27 -1.96 9.45
CA GLU A 42 -2.38 -0.86 9.87
C GLU A 42 -1.16 -0.71 8.94
N PHE A 43 -0.54 -1.83 8.57
CA PHE A 43 0.56 -1.86 7.63
C PHE A 43 0.14 -1.32 6.25
N ILE A 44 -1.03 -1.76 5.74
CA ILE A 44 -1.54 -1.33 4.44
C ILE A 44 -1.98 0.13 4.44
N ASN A 45 -2.55 0.64 5.52
CA ASN A 45 -2.83 2.07 5.67
C ASN A 45 -1.56 2.91 5.57
N SER A 46 -0.49 2.49 6.24
CA SER A 46 0.81 3.19 6.18
C SER A 46 1.38 3.21 4.75
N TYR A 47 1.27 2.10 4.02
CA TYR A 47 1.65 2.03 2.61
C TYR A 47 0.79 2.94 1.72
N LEU A 48 -0.52 2.98 1.95
CA LEU A 48 -1.44 3.81 1.17
C LEU A 48 -1.18 5.30 1.41
N ASP A 49 -0.93 5.71 2.64
CA ASP A 49 -0.62 7.11 2.97
C ASP A 49 0.69 7.55 2.31
N PHE A 50 1.69 6.68 2.29
CA PHE A 50 2.91 6.90 1.52
C PHE A 50 2.63 7.10 0.01
N ILE A 51 1.77 6.27 -0.60
CA ILE A 51 1.37 6.48 -2.01
C ILE A 51 0.65 7.82 -2.21
N LYS A 52 -0.27 8.18 -1.31
CA LYS A 52 -1.00 9.45 -1.39
C LYS A 52 -0.05 10.65 -1.34
N GLU A 53 0.98 10.60 -0.50
CA GLU A 53 1.99 11.65 -0.41
C GLU A 53 2.76 11.81 -1.73
N ILE A 54 3.23 10.71 -2.33
CA ILE A 54 3.90 10.75 -3.64
C ILE A 54 2.97 11.32 -4.70
N VAL A 55 1.75 10.81 -4.78
CA VAL A 55 0.75 11.25 -5.75
C VAL A 55 0.44 12.74 -5.57
N GLY A 56 0.27 13.21 -4.33
CA GLY A 56 0.05 14.62 -4.03
C GLY A 56 1.18 15.50 -4.56
N HIS A 57 2.42 15.14 -4.25
CA HIS A 57 3.59 15.87 -4.75
C HIS A 57 3.72 15.84 -6.29
N ASP A 58 3.37 14.71 -6.92
CA ASP A 58 3.41 14.59 -8.37
C ASP A 58 2.32 15.44 -9.04
N ILE A 59 1.10 15.47 -8.48
CA ILE A 59 0.00 16.34 -8.94
C ILE A 59 0.41 17.82 -8.85
N GLU A 60 0.95 18.26 -7.70
CA GLU A 60 1.43 19.63 -7.50
C GLU A 60 2.50 20.04 -8.53
N ARG A 61 3.29 19.08 -9.00
CA ARG A 61 4.37 19.28 -9.99
C ARG A 61 3.93 19.04 -11.43
N GLY A 62 2.68 18.64 -11.67
CA GLY A 62 2.20 18.23 -12.99
C GLY A 62 2.93 17.01 -13.57
N ALA A 63 3.43 16.13 -12.70
CA ALA A 63 4.17 14.93 -13.06
C ALA A 63 3.26 13.70 -13.07
N LEU A 64 3.57 12.75 -13.95
CA LEU A 64 2.97 11.42 -13.94
C LEU A 64 4.07 10.39 -14.16
N ARG A 65 4.34 9.59 -13.13
CA ARG A 65 5.44 8.61 -13.17
C ARG A 65 5.09 7.38 -13.99
N GLY A 66 6.09 6.83 -14.66
CA GLY A 66 6.01 5.54 -15.32
C GLY A 66 6.07 4.37 -14.34
N ASP A 67 5.61 3.20 -14.78
CA ASP A 67 5.54 1.98 -13.95
C ASP A 67 6.92 1.55 -13.40
N LEU A 68 8.01 1.75 -14.17
CA LEU A 68 9.37 1.45 -13.72
C LEU A 68 9.83 2.39 -12.60
N GLU A 69 9.61 3.70 -12.76
CA GLU A 69 9.99 4.69 -11.75
C GLU A 69 9.26 4.47 -10.42
N LEU A 70 7.99 4.07 -10.48
CA LEU A 70 7.19 3.73 -9.31
C LEU A 70 7.71 2.48 -8.60
N ARG A 71 8.03 1.44 -9.36
CA ARG A 71 8.63 0.21 -8.82
C ARG A 71 9.97 0.49 -8.15
N ASP A 72 10.83 1.27 -8.80
CA ASP A 72 12.15 1.63 -8.27
C ASP A 72 12.03 2.46 -6.99
N LEU A 73 11.12 3.43 -6.95
CA LEU A 73 10.87 4.26 -5.77
C LEU A 73 10.42 3.43 -4.57
N VAL A 74 9.42 2.56 -4.76
CA VAL A 74 8.91 1.69 -3.69
C VAL A 74 9.95 0.66 -3.27
N ALA A 75 10.65 0.05 -4.23
CA ALA A 75 11.71 -0.91 -3.96
C ALA A 75 12.83 -0.29 -3.11
N HIS A 76 13.23 0.95 -3.42
CA HIS A 76 14.25 1.68 -2.69
C HIS A 76 13.80 1.99 -1.25
N ILE A 77 12.58 2.48 -1.06
CA ILE A 77 12.08 2.84 0.27
C ILE A 77 11.87 1.61 1.14
N ASN A 78 11.29 0.55 0.59
CA ASN A 78 11.18 -0.72 1.29
C ASN A 78 12.56 -1.33 1.61
N SER A 79 13.58 -1.07 0.78
CA SER A 79 14.94 -1.55 1.06
C SER A 79 15.57 -0.91 2.30
N MET A 80 15.08 0.25 2.73
CA MET A 80 15.55 0.95 3.95
C MET A 80 14.90 0.41 5.24
N MET A 81 13.90 -0.47 5.15
CA MET A 81 13.26 -1.08 6.33
C MET A 81 14.19 -2.09 7.02
N GLN A 82 14.26 -2.03 8.35
CA GLN A 82 15.16 -2.88 9.17
C GLN A 82 14.75 -4.36 9.20
N GLN A 83 13.45 -4.67 9.16
CA GLN A 83 12.93 -6.04 9.04
C GLN A 83 12.10 -6.16 7.77
N LYS A 84 12.37 -7.18 6.96
CA LYS A 84 11.77 -7.37 5.65
C LYS A 84 11.06 -8.71 5.60
N ASP A 85 9.77 -8.68 5.27
CA ASP A 85 9.06 -9.84 4.74
C ASP A 85 9.13 -9.78 3.21
N GLU A 86 9.81 -10.74 2.60
CA GLU A 86 10.07 -10.77 1.15
C GLU A 86 8.78 -10.89 0.33
N HIS A 87 7.76 -11.54 0.89
CA HIS A 87 6.49 -11.75 0.21
C HIS A 87 5.67 -10.45 0.16
N ILE A 88 5.61 -9.74 1.29
CA ILE A 88 5.02 -8.40 1.35
C ILE A 88 5.79 -7.44 0.44
N TYR A 89 7.13 -7.45 0.52
CA TYR A 89 8.01 -6.60 -0.28
C TYR A 89 7.72 -6.74 -1.78
N THR A 90 7.74 -7.98 -2.26
CA THR A 90 7.52 -8.29 -3.68
C THR A 90 6.15 -7.83 -4.13
N THR A 91 5.13 -8.05 -3.30
CA THR A 91 3.76 -7.66 -3.61
C THR A 91 3.63 -6.14 -3.70
N MET A 92 4.19 -5.38 -2.75
CA MET A 92 4.16 -3.91 -2.78
C MET A 92 4.81 -3.34 -4.05
N VAL A 93 5.99 -3.85 -4.42
CA VAL A 93 6.72 -3.39 -5.62
C VAL A 93 5.90 -3.69 -6.87
N MET A 94 5.38 -4.92 -7.00
CA MET A 94 4.66 -5.34 -8.19
C MET A 94 3.34 -4.59 -8.38
N GLN A 95 2.60 -4.34 -7.29
CA GLN A 95 1.27 -3.73 -7.34
C GLN A 95 1.29 -2.20 -7.27
N CYS A 96 2.40 -1.58 -6.85
CA CYS A 96 2.52 -0.13 -6.71
C CYS A 96 2.02 0.68 -7.92
N PRO A 97 2.40 0.36 -9.18
CA PRO A 97 1.94 1.16 -10.32
C PRO A 97 0.41 1.23 -10.44
N MET A 98 -0.25 0.13 -10.10
CA MET A 98 -1.70 0.04 -10.15
C MET A 98 -2.34 0.83 -8.98
N HIS A 99 -1.83 0.68 -7.76
CA HIS A 99 -2.30 1.47 -6.60
C HIS A 99 -2.09 2.98 -6.80
N TYR A 100 -0.93 3.38 -7.35
CA TYR A 100 -0.63 4.77 -7.67
C TYR A 100 -1.66 5.35 -8.65
N LYS A 101 -1.95 4.65 -9.76
CA LYS A 101 -2.94 5.11 -10.75
C LYS A 101 -4.34 5.22 -10.15
N ALA A 102 -4.72 4.29 -9.27
CA ALA A 102 -6.00 4.34 -8.58
C ALA A 102 -6.10 5.58 -7.67
N VAL A 103 -5.06 5.85 -6.87
CA VAL A 103 -4.99 7.02 -5.96
C VAL A 103 -4.91 8.33 -6.75
N HIS A 104 -4.11 8.39 -7.82
CA HIS A 104 -4.00 9.56 -8.68
C HIS A 104 -5.34 9.91 -9.32
N ARG A 105 -6.08 8.91 -9.83
CA ARG A 105 -7.45 9.16 -10.32
C ARG A 105 -8.33 9.67 -9.18
N HIS A 106 -8.32 9.03 -8.03
CA HIS A 106 -9.17 9.44 -6.90
C HIS A 106 -8.92 10.91 -6.49
N LEU A 107 -7.65 11.29 -6.29
CA LEU A 107 -7.29 12.64 -5.84
C LEU A 107 -7.47 13.71 -6.92
N ALA A 108 -7.14 13.42 -8.18
CA ALA A 108 -7.31 14.38 -9.28
C ALA A 108 -8.79 14.69 -9.58
N HIS A 109 -9.72 13.79 -9.25
CA HIS A 109 -11.15 14.05 -9.37
C HIS A 109 -11.74 14.76 -8.13
N SER A 110 -11.05 14.75 -6.98
CA SER A 110 -11.50 15.45 -5.76
C SER A 110 -11.10 16.93 -5.70
N THR A 111 -10.17 17.38 -6.55
CA THR A 111 -9.75 18.79 -6.66
C THR A 111 -10.50 19.59 -7.74
N GLY A 112 -11.54 19.00 -8.33
CA GLY A 112 -12.30 19.56 -9.45
C GLY A 112 -13.68 20.16 -9.14
N ASP A 113 -14.11 20.21 -7.87
CA ASP A 113 -15.37 20.82 -7.41
C ASP A 113 -15.12 22.07 -6.53
#